data_AF-A0A451ABC6-F1
#
_entry.id   AF-A0A451ABC6-F1
#
_cell.length_a   1.000
_cell.length_b   1.000
_cell.length_c   1.000
_cell.angle_alpha   90.00
_cell.angle_beta   90.00
_cell.angle_gamma   90.00
#
_symmetry.space_group_name_H-M   'P 1'
#
loop_
_entity.id
_entity.type
_entity.pdbx_description
1 polymer ?
#
loop_
_entity_poly.entity_id
_entity_poly.type
_entity_poly.pdbx_seq_one_letter_code
_entity_poly.pdbx_strand_id
1 'polypeptide(L)'
;MGGLGHKKPDVPSDEILLELFRHTPTALILDEFQTWYDGLTNTRQYSWRTWAFNFIQILSEIAKEHPDYLVLVVSVRNGNTDAFQQIQRVNPVIVDFKGPSARSDRLRLLLHRLFENRLQVGASAIEGLIGNHIDEYFRLKNTAPAEQARIRDEFIEAWPYAPHLMELLEDQVLIATSAQGTRDLIRILADLYKRNGEEKVILTAADFQLDDEASTTTALLDSVANQHHAKFQEKAQRNLKAVTDAIAGSGRKLPHLQDLIGALWLRSLAEVNQAGADLATLHVDVTRDKPVDDNSFQVELTTIVENSFNLHEDGNRYIFREEENPQGQTYRQRPQRQAISGRWGPSAPCQGNTLCPGRQW
;
A
#
# COMPACT_ATOMS: atom_id res chain seq x y z
N MET A 1 -71.05 -28.23 4.72
CA MET A 1 -69.88 -27.86 3.90
C MET A 1 -69.32 -26.55 4.43
N GLY A 2 -68.34 -26.60 5.33
CA GLY A 2 -67.68 -25.42 5.88
C GLY A 2 -66.18 -25.66 5.80
N GLY A 3 -65.56 -25.30 4.68
CA GLY A 3 -64.12 -25.39 4.47
C GLY A 3 -63.46 -24.08 4.84
N LEU A 4 -62.88 -24.02 6.04
CA LEU A 4 -61.95 -22.97 6.45
C LEU A 4 -60.53 -23.54 6.44
N GLY A 5 -59.66 -22.88 5.69
CA GLY A 5 -58.30 -22.54 6.11
C GLY A 5 -57.28 -23.66 6.31
N HIS A 6 -56.44 -23.90 5.31
CA HIS A 6 -55.04 -24.24 5.56
C HIS A 6 -54.16 -23.47 4.56
N LYS A 7 -53.89 -22.20 4.85
CA LYS A 7 -52.64 -21.56 4.41
C LYS A 7 -51.55 -22.15 5.31
N LYS A 8 -51.01 -23.31 4.94
CA LYS A 8 -49.74 -23.76 5.55
C LYS A 8 -48.68 -22.70 5.20
N PRO A 9 -47.89 -22.21 6.16
CA PRO A 9 -46.69 -21.47 5.81
C PRO A 9 -45.77 -22.43 5.03
N ASP A 10 -45.22 -21.99 3.90
CA ASP A 10 -44.28 -22.77 3.07
C ASP A 10 -42.88 -22.90 3.73
N VAL A 11 -42.77 -22.68 5.05
CA VAL A 11 -41.53 -22.76 5.83
C VAL A 11 -41.62 -23.96 6.78
N PRO A 12 -40.62 -24.86 6.82
CA PRO A 12 -40.58 -25.97 7.77
C PRO A 12 -40.69 -25.48 9.22
N SER A 13 -41.32 -26.29 10.08
CA SER A 13 -41.34 -25.98 11.52
C SER A 13 -39.97 -26.19 12.15
N ASP A 14 -39.75 -25.53 13.29
CA ASP A 14 -38.61 -25.68 14.17
C ASP A 14 -38.39 -27.14 14.61
N GLU A 15 -39.46 -27.86 14.97
CA GLU A 15 -39.40 -29.26 15.39
C GLU A 15 -38.80 -30.17 14.31
N ILE A 16 -39.21 -29.98 13.04
CA ILE A 16 -38.73 -30.79 11.91
C ILE A 16 -37.26 -30.48 11.63
N LEU A 17 -36.88 -29.19 11.65
CA LEU A 17 -35.49 -28.79 11.44
C LEU A 17 -34.59 -29.29 12.56
N LEU A 18 -35.06 -29.23 13.80
CA LEU A 18 -34.32 -29.73 14.95
C LEU A 18 -34.13 -31.25 14.91
N GLU A 19 -35.15 -32.02 14.52
CA GLU A 19 -35.03 -33.47 14.32
C GLU A 19 -33.99 -33.80 13.23
N LEU A 20 -34.01 -33.05 12.13
CA LEU A 20 -33.03 -33.19 11.05
C LEU A 20 -31.60 -32.93 11.52
N PHE A 21 -31.35 -31.84 12.24
CA PHE A 21 -30.00 -31.50 12.73
C PHE A 21 -29.54 -32.39 13.89
N ARG A 22 -30.47 -32.96 14.67
CA ARG A 22 -30.14 -34.00 15.66
C ARG A 22 -29.69 -35.29 15.02
N HIS A 23 -30.35 -35.71 13.94
CA HIS A 23 -29.93 -36.90 13.19
C HIS A 23 -28.58 -36.67 12.50
N THR A 24 -28.41 -35.50 11.87
CA THR A 24 -27.19 -35.14 11.16
C THR A 24 -26.72 -33.73 11.56
N PRO A 25 -25.79 -33.63 12.53
CA PRO A 25 -25.17 -32.36 12.88
C PRO A 25 -24.57 -31.68 11.65
N THR A 26 -24.85 -30.39 11.46
CA THR A 26 -24.56 -29.67 10.22
C THR A 26 -23.92 -28.31 10.50
N ALA A 27 -22.88 -27.97 9.72
CA ALA A 27 -22.38 -26.60 9.61
C ALA A 27 -22.94 -25.98 8.34
N LEU A 28 -23.74 -24.93 8.48
CA LEU A 28 -24.35 -24.19 7.37
C LEU A 28 -23.66 -22.84 7.21
N ILE A 29 -23.07 -22.63 6.03
CA ILE A 29 -22.39 -21.38 5.67
C ILE A 29 -23.22 -20.69 4.59
N LEU A 30 -23.73 -19.50 4.90
CA LEU A 30 -24.47 -18.65 3.99
C LEU A 30 -23.58 -17.48 3.55
N ASP A 31 -22.96 -17.63 2.39
CA ASP A 31 -22.17 -16.56 1.79
C ASP A 31 -23.04 -15.60 0.97
N GLU A 32 -22.61 -14.34 0.88
CA GLU A 32 -23.34 -13.21 0.28
C GLU A 32 -24.82 -13.10 0.72
N PHE A 33 -25.10 -13.49 1.97
CA PHE A 33 -26.47 -13.61 2.49
C PHE A 33 -27.27 -12.32 2.31
N GLN A 34 -26.65 -11.17 2.55
CA GLN A 34 -27.27 -9.87 2.36
C GLN A 34 -27.73 -9.65 0.91
N THR A 35 -26.86 -9.93 -0.07
CA THR A 35 -27.19 -9.73 -1.48
C THR A 35 -28.34 -10.62 -1.91
N TRP A 36 -28.35 -11.87 -1.43
CA TRP A 36 -29.45 -12.79 -1.65
C TRP A 36 -30.76 -12.26 -1.03
N TYR A 37 -30.75 -11.89 0.25
CA TYR A 37 -31.94 -11.46 0.98
C TYR A 37 -32.52 -10.16 0.45
N ASP A 38 -31.66 -9.17 0.15
CA ASP A 38 -32.07 -7.88 -0.41
C ASP A 38 -32.65 -8.03 -1.84
N GLY A 39 -32.27 -9.08 -2.56
CA GLY A 39 -32.83 -9.44 -3.86
C GLY A 39 -34.25 -10.05 -3.80
N LEU A 40 -34.73 -10.45 -2.63
CA LEU A 40 -36.05 -11.06 -2.46
C LEU A 40 -37.16 -10.01 -2.46
N THR A 41 -38.20 -10.26 -3.25
CA THR A 41 -39.39 -9.41 -3.33
C THR A 41 -40.65 -10.15 -2.92
N ASN A 42 -41.55 -9.44 -2.25
CA ASN A 42 -42.88 -9.97 -1.91
C ASN A 42 -43.85 -9.64 -3.04
N THR A 43 -44.57 -10.66 -3.52
CA THR A 43 -45.66 -10.54 -4.48
C THR A 43 -47.00 -10.85 -3.80
N ARG A 44 -48.12 -10.57 -4.47
CA ARG A 44 -49.46 -10.87 -3.93
C ARG A 44 -49.69 -12.37 -3.68
N GLN A 45 -48.96 -13.23 -4.38
CA GLN A 45 -49.10 -14.69 -4.28
C GLN A 45 -47.99 -15.33 -3.43
N TYR A 46 -46.76 -14.81 -3.48
CA TYR A 46 -45.61 -15.37 -2.79
C TYR A 46 -44.90 -14.31 -1.95
N SER A 47 -44.76 -14.56 -0.65
CA SER A 47 -44.09 -13.68 0.29
C SER A 47 -42.65 -14.15 0.56
N TRP A 48 -41.85 -14.28 -0.50
CA TRP A 48 -40.51 -14.86 -0.47
C TRP A 48 -39.60 -14.23 0.59
N ARG A 49 -39.63 -12.89 0.72
CA ARG A 49 -38.82 -12.19 1.71
C ARG A 49 -39.26 -12.53 3.14
N THR A 50 -40.58 -12.62 3.37
CA THR A 50 -41.14 -13.00 4.68
C THR A 50 -40.86 -14.46 5.03
N TRP A 51 -40.88 -15.36 4.05
CA TRP A 51 -40.55 -16.77 4.28
C TRP A 51 -39.07 -16.97 4.57
N ALA A 52 -38.20 -16.33 3.78
CA ALA A 52 -36.77 -16.30 4.04
C ALA A 52 -36.46 -15.72 5.44
N PHE A 53 -37.13 -14.64 5.82
CA PHE A 53 -37.01 -14.04 7.14
C PHE A 53 -37.30 -15.06 8.26
N ASN A 54 -38.48 -15.71 8.21
CA ASN A 54 -38.88 -16.69 9.21
C ASN A 54 -37.94 -17.91 9.24
N PHE A 55 -37.52 -18.39 8.07
CA PHE A 55 -36.64 -19.56 7.97
C PHE A 55 -35.27 -19.30 8.60
N ILE A 56 -34.66 -18.14 8.30
CA ILE A 56 -33.36 -17.76 8.85
C ILE A 56 -33.47 -17.51 10.37
N GLN A 57 -34.58 -16.94 10.83
CA GLN A 57 -34.84 -16.80 12.26
C GLN A 57 -34.82 -18.15 12.97
N ILE A 58 -35.57 -19.14 12.48
CA ILE A 58 -35.62 -20.49 13.07
C ILE A 58 -34.22 -21.13 13.09
N LEU A 59 -33.46 -21.03 11.99
CA LEU A 59 -32.09 -21.55 11.94
C LEU A 59 -31.16 -20.87 12.95
N SER A 60 -31.29 -19.54 13.11
CA SER A 60 -30.46 -18.78 14.05
C SER A 60 -30.77 -19.11 15.52
N GLU A 61 -32.05 -19.40 15.83
CA GLU A 61 -32.49 -19.83 17.17
C GLU A 61 -31.98 -21.25 17.48
N ILE A 62 -32.14 -22.19 16.55
CA ILE A 62 -31.61 -23.57 16.70
C ILE A 62 -30.09 -23.54 16.89
N ALA A 63 -29.36 -22.77 16.08
CA ALA A 63 -27.90 -22.68 16.18
C ALA A 63 -27.43 -22.10 17.53
N LYS A 64 -28.22 -21.20 18.13
CA LYS A 64 -27.92 -20.63 19.46
C LYS A 64 -28.18 -21.64 20.57
N GLU A 65 -29.34 -22.30 20.55
CA GLU A 65 -29.75 -23.21 21.63
C GLU A 65 -29.03 -24.55 21.57
N HIS A 66 -28.64 -24.97 20.36
CA HIS A 66 -28.04 -26.27 20.08
C HIS A 66 -26.81 -26.14 19.16
N PRO A 67 -25.71 -25.54 19.65
CA PRO A 67 -24.49 -25.36 18.86
C PRO A 67 -23.84 -26.69 18.43
N ASP A 68 -24.11 -27.78 19.14
CA ASP A 68 -23.62 -29.13 18.80
C ASP A 68 -24.34 -29.76 17.59
N TYR A 69 -25.51 -29.24 17.22
CA TYR A 69 -26.33 -29.76 16.11
C TYR A 69 -26.28 -28.87 14.88
N LEU A 70 -26.26 -27.55 15.07
CA LEU A 70 -26.22 -26.59 13.98
C LEU A 70 -25.22 -25.48 14.27
N VAL A 71 -24.21 -25.36 13.41
CA VAL A 71 -23.35 -24.18 13.34
C VAL A 71 -23.79 -23.34 12.16
N LEU A 72 -24.26 -22.12 12.41
CA LEU A 72 -24.69 -21.18 11.38
C LEU A 72 -23.66 -20.05 11.23
N VAL A 73 -23.07 -19.95 10.03
CA VAL A 73 -22.15 -18.87 9.66
C VAL A 73 -22.78 -18.06 8.54
N VAL A 74 -22.86 -16.74 8.70
CA VAL A 74 -23.50 -15.85 7.74
C VAL A 74 -22.57 -14.69 7.41
N SER A 75 -22.33 -14.43 6.12
CA SER A 75 -21.57 -13.26 5.69
C SER A 75 -22.50 -12.09 5.30
N VAL A 76 -22.22 -10.91 5.85
CA VAL A 76 -22.99 -9.67 5.59
C VAL A 76 -22.04 -8.53 5.24
N ARG A 77 -22.44 -7.61 4.35
CA ARG A 77 -21.61 -6.48 3.92
C ARG A 77 -21.66 -5.31 4.91
N ASN A 78 -22.81 -5.11 5.56
CA ASN A 78 -23.01 -4.08 6.58
C ASN A 78 -23.98 -4.53 7.69
N GLY A 79 -23.64 -4.17 8.94
CA GLY A 79 -24.42 -4.49 10.13
C GLY A 79 -25.72 -3.68 10.31
N ASN A 80 -26.09 -2.85 9.35
CA ASN A 80 -27.29 -2.00 9.42
C ASN A 80 -28.47 -2.55 8.61
N THR A 81 -28.36 -3.75 8.05
CA THR A 81 -29.41 -4.35 7.22
C THR A 81 -30.49 -5.04 8.04
N ASP A 82 -31.72 -5.05 7.53
CA ASP A 82 -32.82 -5.87 8.06
C ASP A 82 -32.40 -7.35 8.19
N ALA A 83 -31.61 -7.83 7.23
CA ALA A 83 -31.06 -9.17 7.16
C ALA A 83 -30.10 -9.48 8.34
N PHE A 84 -29.32 -8.50 8.80
CA PHE A 84 -28.43 -8.65 9.94
C PHE A 84 -29.15 -8.43 11.27
N GLN A 85 -30.06 -7.45 11.35
CA GLN A 85 -30.83 -7.15 12.57
C GLN A 85 -31.61 -8.37 13.10
N GLN A 86 -32.09 -9.25 12.22
CA GLN A 86 -32.80 -10.46 12.63
C GLN A 86 -31.87 -11.44 13.37
N ILE A 87 -30.65 -11.65 12.85
CA ILE A 87 -29.65 -12.56 13.41
C ILE A 87 -29.06 -11.92 14.67
N GLN A 88 -28.90 -10.60 14.71
CA GLN A 88 -28.39 -9.89 15.88
C GLN A 88 -29.22 -10.15 17.15
N ARG A 89 -30.53 -10.43 17.02
CA ARG A 89 -31.41 -10.76 18.16
C ARG A 89 -30.95 -11.99 18.94
N VAL A 90 -30.33 -12.95 18.28
CA VAL A 90 -29.80 -14.16 18.94
C VAL A 90 -28.44 -13.91 19.61
N ASN A 91 -27.88 -12.70 19.49
CA ASN A 91 -26.56 -12.30 19.97
C ASN A 91 -25.44 -13.20 19.42
N PRO A 92 -25.26 -13.24 18.09
CA PRO A 92 -24.25 -14.08 17.44
C PRO A 92 -22.84 -13.56 17.75
N VAL A 93 -21.85 -14.43 17.58
CA VAL A 93 -20.44 -14.01 17.58
C VAL A 93 -20.19 -13.19 16.31
N ILE A 94 -19.95 -11.88 16.47
CA ILE A 94 -19.67 -10.98 15.35
C ILE A 94 -18.17 -10.99 15.08
N VAL A 95 -17.80 -11.42 13.87
CA VAL A 95 -16.44 -11.29 13.34
C VAL A 95 -16.44 -10.11 12.38
N ASP A 96 -15.91 -8.97 12.84
CA ASP A 96 -15.82 -7.76 12.02
C ASP A 96 -14.45 -7.65 11.34
N PHE A 97 -14.47 -7.53 10.01
CA PHE A 97 -13.29 -7.27 9.19
C PHE A 97 -13.04 -5.76 8.98
N LYS A 98 -13.76 -4.88 9.71
CA LYS A 98 -13.60 -3.42 9.71
C LYS A 98 -13.15 -2.95 11.11
N GLY A 99 -11.89 -3.19 11.45
CA GLY A 99 -11.30 -2.73 12.71
C GLY A 99 -9.77 -2.75 12.71
N PRO A 100 -9.12 -2.26 13.78
CA PRO A 100 -7.66 -2.27 13.91
C PRO A 100 -7.06 -3.68 13.78
N SER A 101 -7.74 -4.69 14.34
CA SER A 101 -7.35 -6.11 14.21
C SER A 101 -7.47 -6.62 12.77
N ALA A 102 -8.45 -6.12 12.01
CA ALA A 102 -8.65 -6.54 10.63
C ALA A 102 -7.47 -6.14 9.72
N ARG A 103 -6.72 -5.09 10.06
CA ARG A 103 -5.50 -4.72 9.31
C ARG A 103 -4.43 -5.82 9.44
N SER A 104 -4.16 -6.30 10.65
CA SER A 104 -3.21 -7.41 10.87
C SER A 104 -3.72 -8.71 10.21
N ASP A 105 -5.02 -9.00 10.30
CA ASP A 105 -5.59 -10.19 9.65
C ASP A 105 -5.49 -10.12 8.11
N ARG A 106 -5.79 -8.96 7.51
CA ARG A 106 -5.61 -8.74 6.06
C ARG A 106 -4.16 -8.90 5.66
N LEU A 107 -3.22 -8.32 6.41
CA LEU A 107 -1.79 -8.47 6.18
C LEU A 107 -1.39 -9.96 6.18
N ARG A 108 -1.79 -10.72 7.19
CA ARG A 108 -1.52 -12.16 7.28
C ARG A 108 -2.11 -12.94 6.12
N LEU A 109 -3.34 -12.62 5.71
CA LEU A 109 -3.98 -13.24 4.55
C LEU A 109 -3.26 -12.92 3.24
N LEU A 110 -2.81 -11.67 3.05
CA LEU A 110 -2.03 -11.25 1.88
C LEU A 110 -0.70 -12.01 1.84
N LEU A 111 0.04 -12.05 2.94
CA LEU A 111 1.31 -12.75 3.04
C LEU A 111 1.16 -14.25 2.82
N HIS A 112 0.12 -14.88 3.38
CA HIS A 112 -0.18 -16.29 3.16
C HIS A 112 -0.51 -16.60 1.69
N ARG A 113 -1.15 -15.67 0.97
CA ARG A 113 -1.42 -15.83 -0.47
C ARG A 113 -0.17 -15.61 -1.33
N LEU A 114 0.74 -14.76 -0.89
CA LEU A 114 1.99 -14.45 -1.60
C LEU A 114 3.07 -15.51 -1.37
N PHE A 115 3.12 -16.11 -0.19
CA PHE A 115 4.20 -16.99 0.24
C PHE A 115 3.67 -18.21 1.00
N GLU A 116 4.08 -19.40 0.56
CA GLU A 116 3.73 -20.65 1.22
C GLU A 116 4.49 -20.86 2.55
N ASN A 117 5.74 -20.39 2.63
CA ASN A 117 6.65 -20.66 3.74
C ASN A 117 6.78 -19.50 4.73
N ARG A 118 6.13 -18.36 4.50
CA ARG A 118 6.31 -17.14 5.32
C ARG A 118 6.02 -17.36 6.80
N LEU A 119 5.02 -18.18 7.12
CA LEU A 119 4.66 -18.54 8.50
C LEU A 119 5.69 -19.48 9.18
N GLN A 120 6.56 -20.11 8.40
CA GLN A 120 7.60 -21.02 8.89
C GLN A 120 8.90 -20.29 9.26
N VAL A 121 9.04 -19.02 8.85
CA VAL A 121 10.21 -18.19 9.16
C VAL A 121 10.07 -17.63 10.57
N GLY A 122 11.02 -17.96 11.46
CA GLY A 122 10.99 -17.53 12.85
C GLY A 122 11.23 -16.03 13.01
N ALA A 123 10.52 -15.40 13.94
CA ALA A 123 10.59 -13.96 14.23
C ALA A 123 12.03 -13.48 14.51
N SER A 124 12.82 -14.25 15.26
CA SER A 124 14.21 -13.90 15.59
C SER A 124 15.14 -13.86 14.36
N ALA A 125 14.89 -14.71 13.36
CA ALA A 125 15.66 -14.69 12.12
C ALA A 125 15.32 -13.45 11.28
N ILE A 126 14.04 -13.07 11.24
CA ILE A 126 13.57 -11.84 10.58
C ILE A 126 14.18 -10.62 11.28
N GLU A 127 14.06 -10.54 12.61
CA GLU A 127 14.61 -9.43 13.40
C GLU A 127 16.12 -9.27 13.20
N GLY A 128 16.86 -10.38 13.11
CA GLY A 128 18.30 -10.34 12.79
C GLY A 128 18.62 -9.76 11.41
N LEU A 129 17.71 -9.86 10.44
CA LEU A 129 17.87 -9.32 9.08
C LEU A 129 17.48 -7.84 8.99
N ILE A 130 16.39 -7.44 9.63
CA ILE A 130 15.82 -6.08 9.50
C ILE A 130 16.11 -5.18 10.71
N GLY A 131 16.88 -5.65 11.71
CA GLY A 131 17.16 -4.90 12.93
C GLY A 131 17.75 -3.51 12.68
N ASN A 132 18.75 -3.40 11.79
CA ASN A 132 19.34 -2.11 11.41
C ASN A 132 18.30 -1.13 10.84
N HIS A 133 17.36 -1.65 10.03
CA HIS A 133 16.28 -0.84 9.47
C HIS A 133 15.35 -0.31 10.56
N ILE A 134 14.98 -1.17 11.50
CA ILE A 134 14.06 -0.84 12.59
C ILE A 134 14.69 0.18 13.55
N ASP A 135 15.97 0.00 13.90
CA ASP A 135 16.68 0.93 14.78
C ASP A 135 16.79 2.31 14.14
N GLU A 136 17.07 2.36 12.83
CA GLU A 136 17.09 3.62 12.09
C GLU A 136 15.70 4.25 12.00
N TYR A 137 14.66 3.44 11.79
CA TYR A 137 13.28 3.91 11.83
C TYR A 137 12.97 4.60 13.17
N PHE A 138 13.35 4.00 14.30
CA PHE A 138 13.16 4.61 15.61
C PHE A 138 13.93 5.90 15.81
N ARG A 139 15.18 5.95 15.32
CA ARG A 139 16.02 7.15 15.39
C ARG A 139 15.42 8.29 14.56
N LEU A 140 15.08 8.03 13.31
CA LEU A 140 14.59 9.03 12.36
C LEU A 140 13.18 9.52 12.69
N LYS A 141 12.31 8.63 13.17
CA LYS A 141 10.94 8.97 13.57
C LYS A 141 10.81 9.40 15.03
N ASN A 142 11.91 9.43 15.77
CA ASN A 142 11.94 9.78 17.19
C ASN A 142 10.89 8.99 17.99
N THR A 143 10.84 7.68 17.77
CA THR A 143 9.83 6.78 18.35
C THR A 143 10.06 6.60 19.84
N ALA A 144 9.01 6.85 20.64
CA ALA A 144 9.05 6.68 22.09
C ALA A 144 9.34 5.22 22.48
N PRO A 145 10.17 4.94 23.50
CA PRO A 145 10.53 3.58 23.91
C PRO A 145 9.33 2.68 24.21
N ALA A 146 8.22 3.24 24.71
CA ALA A 146 6.99 2.50 24.97
C ALA A 146 6.34 1.90 23.70
N GLU A 147 6.54 2.53 22.54
CA GLU A 147 5.97 2.09 21.25
C GLU A 147 6.93 1.20 20.45
N GLN A 148 8.22 1.20 20.78
CA GLN A 148 9.25 0.49 19.99
C GLN A 148 8.99 -1.02 19.92
N ALA A 149 8.55 -1.64 21.02
CA ALA A 149 8.23 -3.07 21.02
C ALA A 149 7.07 -3.38 20.06
N ARG A 150 5.98 -2.61 20.12
CA ARG A 150 4.83 -2.77 19.23
C ARG A 150 5.21 -2.59 17.76
N ILE A 151 5.94 -1.52 17.43
CA ILE A 151 6.32 -1.23 16.05
C ILE A 151 7.30 -2.29 15.53
N ARG A 152 8.22 -2.77 16.37
CA ARG A 152 9.11 -3.88 16.00
C ARG A 152 8.31 -5.13 15.61
N ASP A 153 7.30 -5.49 16.40
CA ASP A 153 6.42 -6.62 16.07
C ASP A 153 5.69 -6.39 14.73
N GLU A 154 5.24 -5.17 14.45
CA GLU A 154 4.61 -4.82 13.16
C GLU A 154 5.56 -5.02 11.97
N PHE A 155 6.84 -4.62 12.10
CA PHE A 155 7.85 -4.88 11.07
C PHE A 155 8.09 -6.38 10.87
N ILE A 156 8.17 -7.15 11.96
CA ILE A 156 8.35 -8.60 11.91
C ILE A 156 7.13 -9.29 11.28
N GLU A 157 5.92 -8.82 11.56
CA GLU A 157 4.69 -9.35 10.94
C GLU A 157 4.61 -9.00 9.45
N ALA A 158 4.95 -7.78 9.05
CA ALA A 158 4.82 -7.30 7.67
C ALA A 158 5.91 -7.79 6.70
N TRP A 159 7.05 -8.26 7.23
CA TRP A 159 8.16 -8.77 6.42
C TRP A 159 7.67 -9.75 5.33
N PRO A 160 8.15 -9.69 4.07
CA PRO A 160 9.29 -8.91 3.56
C PRO A 160 8.99 -7.45 3.20
N TYR A 161 7.78 -6.96 3.46
CA TYR A 161 7.39 -5.58 3.17
C TYR A 161 7.43 -4.71 4.43
N ALA A 162 7.77 -3.43 4.27
CA ALA A 162 7.71 -2.47 5.37
C ALA A 162 6.25 -2.14 5.73
N PRO A 163 5.88 -1.98 7.03
CA PRO A 163 4.51 -1.66 7.45
C PRO A 163 3.95 -0.40 6.81
N HIS A 164 4.80 0.64 6.64
CA HIS A 164 4.41 1.89 6.02
C HIS A 164 4.23 1.79 4.49
N LEU A 165 4.85 0.81 3.83
CA LEU A 165 4.57 0.51 2.42
C LEU A 165 3.19 -0.17 2.30
N MET A 166 2.91 -1.14 3.18
CA MET A 166 1.62 -1.83 3.20
C MET A 166 0.48 -0.85 3.43
N GLU A 167 0.63 0.08 4.38
CA GLU A 167 -0.33 1.16 4.63
C GLU A 167 -0.61 1.98 3.37
N LEU A 168 0.47 2.45 2.73
CA LEU A 168 0.38 3.29 1.54
C LEU A 168 -0.38 2.57 0.42
N LEU A 169 -0.07 1.29 0.18
CA LEU A 169 -0.74 0.52 -0.88
C LEU A 169 -2.18 0.15 -0.53
N GLU A 170 -2.50 -0.12 0.74
CA GLU A 170 -3.89 -0.31 1.17
C GLU A 170 -4.71 0.95 0.93
N ASP A 171 -4.19 2.12 1.30
CA ASP A 171 -4.87 3.40 1.10
C ASP A 171 -5.02 3.72 -0.40
N GLN A 172 -3.99 3.49 -1.21
CA GLN A 172 -4.04 3.78 -2.65
C GLN A 172 -4.87 2.78 -3.46
N VAL A 173 -4.86 1.49 -3.12
CA VAL A 173 -5.47 0.43 -3.93
C VAL A 173 -6.84 0.03 -3.39
N LEU A 174 -6.97 -0.22 -2.08
CA LEU A 174 -8.22 -0.75 -1.51
C LEU A 174 -9.29 0.33 -1.33
N ILE A 175 -8.91 1.57 -1.02
CA ILE A 175 -9.86 2.68 -0.87
C ILE A 175 -10.27 3.23 -2.25
N ALA A 176 -9.35 3.26 -3.22
CA ALA A 176 -9.63 3.81 -4.54
C ALA A 176 -10.40 2.86 -5.47
N THR A 177 -10.33 1.54 -5.28
CA THR A 177 -10.94 0.56 -6.19
C THR A 177 -12.11 -0.20 -5.57
N SER A 178 -13.24 -0.26 -6.27
CA SER A 178 -14.39 -1.08 -5.86
C SER A 178 -14.07 -2.57 -5.99
N ALA A 179 -14.38 -3.38 -4.96
CA ALA A 179 -14.48 -4.85 -4.91
C ALA A 179 -13.29 -5.72 -5.38
N GLN A 180 -12.39 -5.23 -6.24
CA GLN A 180 -11.29 -5.96 -6.87
C GLN A 180 -9.91 -5.65 -6.25
N GLY A 181 -9.81 -4.62 -5.41
CA GLY A 181 -8.53 -4.07 -4.94
C GLY A 181 -7.60 -5.07 -4.25
N THR A 182 -8.13 -6.11 -3.61
CA THR A 182 -7.27 -7.14 -2.96
C THR A 182 -6.51 -7.99 -3.98
N ARG A 183 -7.11 -8.32 -5.13
CA ARG A 183 -6.43 -9.10 -6.18
C ARG A 183 -5.32 -8.29 -6.82
N ASP A 184 -5.57 -7.00 -7.06
CA ASP A 184 -4.60 -6.12 -7.67
C ASP A 184 -3.45 -5.82 -6.70
N LEU A 185 -3.73 -5.61 -5.41
CA LEU A 185 -2.71 -5.48 -4.38
C LEU A 185 -1.80 -6.71 -4.33
N ILE A 186 -2.36 -7.93 -4.40
CA ILE A 186 -1.57 -9.17 -4.48
C ILE A 186 -0.67 -9.17 -5.72
N ARG A 187 -1.18 -8.76 -6.88
CA ARG A 187 -0.39 -8.69 -8.12
C ARG A 187 0.79 -7.71 -7.97
N ILE A 188 0.53 -6.51 -7.47
CA ILE A 188 1.53 -5.46 -7.26
C ILE A 188 2.62 -5.93 -6.29
N LEU A 189 2.24 -6.51 -5.15
CA LEU A 189 3.18 -7.01 -4.15
C LEU A 189 3.99 -8.19 -4.70
N ALA A 190 3.36 -9.13 -5.39
CA ALA A 190 4.05 -10.26 -6.01
C ALA A 190 5.09 -9.81 -7.04
N ASP A 191 4.74 -8.83 -7.89
CA ASP A 191 5.65 -8.28 -8.90
C ASP A 191 6.79 -7.49 -8.25
N LEU A 192 6.51 -6.74 -7.17
CA LEU A 192 7.54 -6.03 -6.40
C LEU A 192 8.57 -7.00 -5.79
N TYR A 193 8.08 -8.08 -5.16
CA TYR A 193 8.95 -9.08 -4.54
C TYR A 193 9.76 -9.86 -5.56
N LYS A 194 9.18 -10.28 -6.69
CA LYS A 194 9.91 -11.00 -7.74
C LYS A 194 11.12 -10.23 -8.27
N ARG A 195 11.07 -8.90 -8.25
CA ARG A 195 12.16 -8.05 -8.72
C ARG A 195 13.22 -7.80 -7.67
N ASN A 196 12.80 -7.43 -6.47
CA ASN A 196 13.69 -6.86 -5.46
C ASN A 196 13.90 -7.78 -4.24
N GLY A 197 13.05 -8.79 -4.06
CA GLY A 197 12.94 -9.57 -2.83
C GLY A 197 14.12 -10.48 -2.55
N GLU A 198 14.91 -10.86 -3.56
CA GLU A 198 16.14 -11.64 -3.36
C GLU A 198 17.35 -10.75 -3.03
N GLU A 199 17.35 -9.49 -3.47
CA GLU A 199 18.49 -8.57 -3.29
C GLU A 199 18.39 -7.72 -2.02
N LYS A 200 17.16 -7.46 -1.55
CA LYS A 200 16.88 -6.51 -0.47
C LYS A 200 16.30 -7.20 0.76
N VAL A 201 16.80 -6.81 1.94
CA VAL A 201 16.35 -7.35 3.24
C VAL A 201 14.90 -6.98 3.59
N ILE A 202 14.44 -5.83 3.11
CA ILE A 202 13.09 -5.31 3.31
C ILE A 202 12.69 -4.46 2.11
N LEU A 203 11.41 -4.54 1.72
CA LEU A 203 10.85 -3.78 0.61
C LEU A 203 10.11 -2.53 1.11
N THR A 204 10.43 -1.37 0.55
CA THR A 204 9.88 -0.06 0.91
C THR A 204 9.30 0.65 -0.32
N ALA A 205 8.80 1.88 -0.15
CA ALA A 205 8.31 2.69 -1.27
C ALA A 205 9.42 3.02 -2.29
N ALA A 206 10.69 2.99 -1.89
CA ALA A 206 11.84 3.22 -2.77
C ALA A 206 11.99 2.15 -3.85
N ASP A 207 11.40 0.97 -3.68
CA ASP A 207 11.57 -0.15 -4.61
C ASP A 207 10.67 -0.07 -5.85
N PHE A 208 9.85 0.99 -5.95
CA PHE A 208 9.05 1.32 -7.12
C PHE A 208 9.89 2.09 -8.13
N GLN A 209 10.58 1.37 -9.01
CA GLN A 209 11.37 1.97 -10.08
C GLN A 209 10.48 2.45 -11.22
N LEU A 210 10.78 3.65 -11.73
CA LEU A 210 10.00 4.31 -12.78
C LEU A 210 10.52 4.04 -14.20
N ASP A 211 11.75 3.54 -14.35
CA ASP A 211 12.42 3.39 -15.66
C ASP A 211 12.17 2.04 -16.34
N ASP A 212 11.47 1.12 -15.66
CA ASP A 212 11.19 -0.19 -16.21
C ASP A 212 9.91 -0.17 -17.08
N GLU A 213 10.06 -0.43 -18.39
CA GLU A 213 8.95 -0.60 -19.34
C GLU A 213 8.04 -1.80 -19.01
N ALA A 214 8.42 -2.68 -18.07
CA ALA A 214 7.71 -3.91 -17.74
C ALA A 214 7.13 -3.97 -16.31
N SER A 215 7.18 -2.90 -15.51
CA SER A 215 7.27 -3.06 -14.05
C SER A 215 6.13 -2.52 -13.20
N THR A 216 6.16 -2.89 -11.92
CA THR A 216 5.13 -2.83 -10.88
C THR A 216 4.27 -1.56 -10.89
N THR A 217 4.82 -0.45 -11.37
CA THR A 217 4.12 0.82 -11.62
C THR A 217 2.98 0.68 -12.61
N THR A 218 3.12 -0.08 -13.71
CA THR A 218 2.05 -0.34 -14.68
C THR A 218 0.93 -1.16 -14.06
N ALA A 219 1.27 -2.20 -13.28
CA ALA A 219 0.26 -2.99 -12.56
C ALA A 219 -0.54 -2.16 -11.53
N LEU A 220 0.14 -1.20 -10.88
CA LEU A 220 -0.49 -0.22 -9.99
C LEU A 220 -1.38 0.76 -10.76
N LEU A 221 -0.89 1.32 -11.87
CA LEU A 221 -1.64 2.25 -12.71
C LEU A 221 -2.90 1.62 -13.32
N ASP A 222 -2.77 0.39 -13.81
CA ASP A 222 -3.90 -0.39 -14.34
C ASP A 222 -4.95 -0.68 -13.26
N SER A 223 -4.51 -0.88 -12.01
CA SER A 223 -5.43 -1.12 -10.90
C SER A 223 -6.17 0.15 -10.48
N VAL A 224 -5.45 1.28 -10.35
CA VAL A 224 -6.01 2.51 -9.78
C VAL A 224 -6.75 3.38 -10.83
N ALA A 225 -6.72 2.97 -12.11
CA ALA A 225 -7.61 3.44 -13.19
C ALA A 225 -7.84 4.97 -13.27
N ASN A 226 -6.80 5.78 -13.10
CA ASN A 226 -6.91 7.24 -13.18
C ASN A 226 -5.90 7.82 -14.18
N GLN A 227 -6.38 8.49 -15.23
CA GLN A 227 -5.54 9.17 -16.23
C GLN A 227 -4.54 10.17 -15.60
N HIS A 228 -4.88 10.67 -14.41
CA HIS A 228 -4.00 11.48 -13.58
C HIS A 228 -2.69 10.75 -13.26
N HIS A 229 -2.73 9.48 -12.87
CA HIS A 229 -1.54 8.76 -12.38
C HIS A 229 -0.51 8.48 -13.48
N ALA A 230 -0.98 8.23 -14.72
CA ALA A 230 -0.09 8.05 -15.87
C ALA A 230 0.69 9.33 -16.21
N LYS A 231 0.03 10.50 -16.14
CA LYS A 231 0.70 11.81 -16.33
C LYS A 231 1.74 12.08 -15.24
N PHE A 232 1.46 11.68 -14.00
CA PHE A 232 2.42 11.80 -12.89
C PHE A 232 3.65 10.91 -13.08
N GLN A 233 3.46 9.69 -13.57
CA GLN A 233 4.58 8.79 -13.87
C GLN A 233 5.50 9.39 -14.94
N GLU A 234 4.94 9.88 -16.05
CA GLU A 234 5.71 10.49 -17.13
C GLU A 234 6.51 11.71 -16.62
N LYS A 235 5.91 12.54 -15.77
CA LYS A 235 6.61 13.67 -15.14
C LYS A 235 7.71 13.21 -14.20
N ALA A 236 7.48 12.19 -13.38
CA ALA A 236 8.50 11.65 -12.48
C ALA A 236 9.70 11.09 -13.26
N GLN A 237 9.47 10.38 -14.37
CA GLN A 237 10.52 9.92 -15.30
C GLN A 237 11.28 11.09 -15.94
N ARG A 238 10.58 12.13 -16.41
CA ARG A 238 11.22 13.33 -16.95
C ARG A 238 12.10 14.03 -15.91
N ASN A 239 11.67 14.07 -14.65
CA ASN A 239 12.45 14.61 -13.55
C ASN A 239 13.69 13.77 -13.24
N LEU A 240 13.55 12.44 -13.20
CA LEU A 240 14.66 11.52 -13.03
C LEU A 240 15.75 11.78 -14.09
N LYS A 241 15.35 11.89 -15.36
CA LYS A 241 16.26 12.22 -16.46
C LYS A 241 16.87 13.60 -16.32
N ALA A 242 16.07 14.61 -15.98
CA ALA A 242 16.54 15.99 -15.81
C ALA A 242 17.60 16.14 -14.73
N VAL A 243 17.42 15.48 -13.58
CA VAL A 243 18.39 15.47 -12.48
C VAL A 243 19.65 14.71 -12.88
N THR A 244 19.50 13.57 -13.56
CA THR A 244 20.63 12.77 -14.08
C THR A 244 21.48 13.60 -15.05
N ASP A 245 20.84 14.27 -16.02
CA ASP A 245 21.52 15.10 -17.02
C ASP A 245 22.21 16.31 -16.39
N ALA A 246 21.59 16.95 -15.38
CA ALA A 246 22.18 18.08 -14.67
C ALA A 246 23.47 17.71 -13.92
N ILE A 247 23.61 16.44 -13.55
CA ILE A 247 24.70 15.94 -12.69
C ILE A 247 25.77 15.21 -13.49
N ALA A 248 25.49 14.79 -14.72
CA ALA A 248 26.36 14.01 -15.61
C ALA A 248 27.78 14.60 -15.86
N GLY A 249 28.04 15.86 -15.51
CA GLY A 249 29.36 16.50 -15.58
C GLY A 249 29.90 17.06 -14.25
N SER A 250 29.16 16.91 -13.15
CA SER A 250 29.48 17.54 -11.86
C SER A 250 30.35 16.67 -10.93
N GLY A 251 30.53 15.39 -11.25
CA GLY A 251 31.24 14.42 -10.41
C GLY A 251 30.51 14.04 -9.11
N ARG A 252 29.33 14.62 -8.85
CA ARG A 252 28.47 14.25 -7.70
C ARG A 252 27.81 12.91 -7.97
N LYS A 253 27.76 12.05 -6.96
CA LYS A 253 27.02 10.78 -6.99
C LYS A 253 25.73 10.96 -6.21
N LEU A 254 24.60 10.62 -6.83
CA LEU A 254 23.31 10.50 -6.16
C LEU A 254 22.91 9.01 -6.12
N PRO A 255 23.43 8.24 -5.14
CA PRO A 255 23.19 6.81 -5.07
C PRO A 255 21.70 6.45 -4.90
N HIS A 256 20.90 7.32 -4.31
CA HIS A 256 19.49 7.08 -3.98
C HIS A 256 18.52 7.84 -4.90
N LEU A 257 18.99 8.43 -6.00
CA LEU A 257 18.15 9.24 -6.89
C LEU A 257 16.91 8.48 -7.39
N GLN A 258 17.09 7.26 -7.91
CA GLN A 258 15.96 6.46 -8.42
C GLN A 258 15.01 6.06 -7.29
N ASP A 259 15.57 5.61 -6.17
CA ASP A 259 14.85 5.20 -4.97
C ASP A 259 13.97 6.35 -4.43
N LEU A 260 14.52 7.56 -4.33
CA LEU A 260 13.82 8.74 -3.81
C LEU A 260 12.70 9.20 -4.76
N ILE A 261 12.96 9.24 -6.07
CA ILE A 261 11.94 9.66 -7.04
C ILE A 261 10.80 8.64 -7.09
N GLY A 262 11.09 7.34 -7.00
CA GLY A 262 10.09 6.27 -6.92
C GLY A 262 9.20 6.36 -5.68
N ALA A 263 9.83 6.51 -4.50
CA ALA A 263 9.10 6.68 -3.24
C ALA A 263 8.23 7.94 -3.24
N LEU A 264 8.76 9.06 -3.73
CA LEU A 264 8.03 10.32 -3.85
C LEU A 264 6.87 10.22 -4.84
N TRP A 265 7.06 9.57 -5.99
CA TRP A 265 5.99 9.35 -6.95
C TRP A 265 4.85 8.57 -6.32
N LEU A 266 5.13 7.42 -5.70
CA LEU A 266 4.10 6.57 -5.09
C LEU A 266 3.32 7.32 -3.99
N ARG A 267 4.02 8.06 -3.13
CA ARG A 267 3.42 8.83 -2.04
C ARG A 267 2.67 10.07 -2.53
N SER A 268 2.99 10.57 -3.72
CA SER A 268 2.28 11.72 -4.31
C SER A 268 1.00 11.32 -5.05
N LEU A 269 0.72 10.01 -5.19
CA LEU A 269 -0.56 9.52 -5.70
C LEU A 269 -1.70 9.67 -4.67
N ALA A 270 -1.36 9.79 -3.38
CA ALA A 270 -2.33 9.95 -2.30
C ALA A 270 -3.14 11.25 -2.41
N GLU A 271 -4.32 11.26 -1.79
CA GLU A 271 -5.17 12.46 -1.75
C GLU A 271 -4.41 13.71 -1.25
N VAL A 272 -4.82 14.88 -1.73
CA VAL A 272 -4.09 16.16 -1.65
C VAL A 272 -3.57 16.51 -0.25
N ASN A 273 -4.24 16.09 0.82
CA ASN A 273 -3.85 16.41 2.21
C ASN A 273 -2.85 15.42 2.84
N GLN A 274 -2.60 14.27 2.22
CA GLN A 274 -1.60 13.28 2.67
C GLN A 274 -0.51 13.00 1.62
N ALA A 275 -0.49 13.74 0.52
CA ALA A 275 0.46 13.54 -0.56
C ALA A 275 1.92 13.80 -0.15
N GLY A 276 2.83 13.04 -0.74
CA GLY A 276 4.28 13.17 -0.61
C GLY A 276 4.86 12.61 0.68
N ALA A 277 6.04 13.05 1.08
CA ALA A 277 6.79 12.46 2.19
C ALA A 277 7.62 13.51 2.95
N ASP A 278 7.78 13.32 4.26
CA ASP A 278 8.77 14.08 5.03
C ASP A 278 10.19 13.49 4.85
N LEU A 279 11.20 14.27 5.24
CA LEU A 279 12.61 13.86 5.16
C LEU A 279 12.86 12.51 5.84
N ALA A 280 12.34 12.33 7.05
CA ALA A 280 12.54 11.11 7.83
C ALA A 280 11.95 9.87 7.13
N THR A 281 10.80 10.01 6.46
CA THR A 281 10.16 8.91 5.72
C THR A 281 11.00 8.49 4.54
N LEU A 282 11.49 9.46 3.75
CA LEU A 282 12.33 9.18 2.59
C LEU A 282 13.66 8.55 3.01
N HIS A 283 14.21 9.00 4.14
CA HIS A 283 15.44 8.44 4.70
C HIS A 283 15.24 6.99 5.17
N VAL A 284 14.14 6.71 5.86
CA VAL A 284 13.77 5.32 6.20
C VAL A 284 13.66 4.47 4.94
N ASP A 285 12.96 4.96 3.90
CA ASP A 285 12.74 4.21 2.66
C ASP A 285 14.06 3.76 1.99
N VAL A 286 15.14 4.55 2.10
CA VAL A 286 16.47 4.23 1.52
C VAL A 286 17.42 3.46 2.44
N THR A 287 17.22 3.50 3.75
CA THR A 287 18.16 2.92 4.74
C THR A 287 18.32 1.41 4.59
N ARG A 288 17.27 0.66 4.25
CA ARG A 288 17.32 -0.80 4.02
C ARG A 288 18.18 -1.53 5.10
N ASP A 289 19.31 -2.15 4.74
CA ASP A 289 20.21 -2.88 5.66
C ASP A 289 21.32 -2.02 6.29
N LYS A 290 21.60 -0.82 5.74
CA LYS A 290 22.76 0.00 6.12
C LYS A 290 22.35 1.43 6.44
N PRO A 291 22.71 1.93 7.64
CA PRO A 291 22.50 3.33 7.98
C PRO A 291 23.05 4.28 6.90
N VAL A 292 22.23 5.25 6.51
CA VAL A 292 22.60 6.29 5.54
C VAL A 292 22.95 7.55 6.33
N ASP A 293 24.08 8.16 6.03
CA ASP A 293 24.54 9.39 6.70
C ASP A 293 23.57 10.57 6.46
N ASP A 294 23.11 11.19 7.56
CA ASP A 294 22.14 12.29 7.55
C ASP A 294 22.57 13.46 6.67
N ASN A 295 23.84 13.89 6.78
CA ASN A 295 24.35 15.05 6.04
C ASN A 295 24.42 14.75 4.54
N SER A 296 24.91 13.56 4.19
CA SER A 296 25.03 13.12 2.81
C SER A 296 23.65 12.97 2.16
N PHE A 297 22.69 12.39 2.89
CA PHE A 297 21.31 12.25 2.44
C PHE A 297 20.62 13.59 2.25
N GLN A 298 20.80 14.54 3.19
CA GLN A 298 20.23 15.87 3.07
C GLN A 298 20.80 16.62 1.85
N VAL A 299 22.12 16.56 1.63
CA VAL A 299 22.76 17.18 0.46
C VAL A 299 22.27 16.54 -0.85
N GLU A 300 22.10 15.21 -0.86
CA GLU A 300 21.54 14.48 -1.99
C GLU A 300 20.11 14.93 -2.29
N LEU A 301 19.22 14.93 -1.28
CA LEU A 301 17.83 15.34 -1.46
C LEU A 301 17.71 16.80 -1.91
N THR A 302 18.46 17.72 -1.30
CA THR A 302 18.49 19.12 -1.73
C THR A 302 18.94 19.23 -3.19
N THR A 303 19.97 18.48 -3.59
CA THR A 303 20.43 18.47 -4.99
C THR A 303 19.33 17.96 -5.93
N ILE A 304 18.56 16.94 -5.53
CA ILE A 304 17.43 16.42 -6.31
C ILE A 304 16.34 17.47 -6.47
N VAL A 305 15.93 18.12 -5.37
CA VAL A 305 14.90 19.15 -5.35
C VAL A 305 15.29 20.34 -6.24
N GLU A 306 16.53 20.83 -6.12
CA GLU A 306 17.04 21.95 -6.91
C GLU A 306 17.05 21.68 -8.43
N ASN A 307 17.19 20.42 -8.83
CA ASN A 307 17.28 20.00 -10.23
C ASN A 307 15.98 19.36 -10.76
N SER A 308 14.92 19.34 -9.95
CA SER A 308 13.61 18.81 -10.34
C SER A 308 12.64 19.94 -10.71
N PHE A 309 11.89 19.73 -11.79
CA PHE A 309 10.86 20.64 -12.27
C PHE A 309 9.53 20.48 -11.55
N ASN A 310 9.18 19.30 -11.05
CA ASN A 310 7.84 19.03 -10.53
C ASN A 310 7.83 18.65 -9.04
N LEU A 311 8.96 18.70 -8.37
CA LEU A 311 9.06 18.48 -6.93
C LEU A 311 8.86 19.80 -6.20
N HIS A 312 7.89 19.83 -5.29
CA HIS A 312 7.54 20.99 -4.48
C HIS A 312 7.80 20.69 -3.00
N GLU A 313 8.29 21.71 -2.28
CA GLU A 313 8.35 21.70 -0.82
C GLU A 313 7.05 22.32 -0.29
N ASP A 314 6.26 21.51 0.42
CA ASP A 314 5.01 21.92 1.05
C ASP A 314 5.12 21.73 2.57
N GLY A 315 5.52 22.80 3.26
CA GLY A 315 5.85 22.76 4.69
C GLY A 315 7.04 21.84 4.95
N ASN A 316 6.80 20.70 5.59
CA ASN A 316 7.83 19.69 5.91
C ASN A 316 7.78 18.47 4.97
N ARG A 317 7.04 18.56 3.86
CA ARG A 317 6.84 17.44 2.93
C ARG A 317 7.32 17.79 1.53
N TYR A 318 7.82 16.78 0.84
CA TYR A 318 8.19 16.81 -0.56
C TYR A 318 7.10 16.13 -1.37
N ILE A 319 6.53 16.83 -2.34
CA ILE A 319 5.37 16.37 -3.11
C ILE A 319 5.60 16.59 -4.60
N PHE A 320 5.35 15.59 -5.43
CA PHE A 320 5.22 15.80 -6.87
C PHE A 320 3.91 16.50 -7.17
N ARG A 321 3.93 17.55 -8.00
CA ARG A 321 2.73 18.21 -8.49
C ARG A 321 2.73 18.30 -10.01
N GLU A 322 1.56 18.47 -10.59
CA GLU A 322 1.47 18.67 -12.03
C GLU A 322 2.13 19.97 -12.49
N GLU A 323 2.01 21.02 -11.70
CA GLU A 323 2.60 22.33 -11.98
C GLU A 323 4.11 22.26 -11.84
N GLU A 324 4.83 22.98 -12.71
CA GLU A 324 6.26 23.16 -12.55
C GLU A 324 6.55 24.05 -11.33
N ASN A 325 7.55 23.69 -10.56
CA ASN A 325 8.04 24.49 -9.45
C ASN A 325 8.80 25.71 -10.00
N PRO A 326 8.33 26.95 -9.74
CA PRO A 326 8.99 28.16 -10.20
C PRO A 326 10.42 28.33 -9.64
N GLN A 327 10.73 27.70 -8.50
CA GLN A 327 12.08 27.70 -7.94
C GLN A 327 13.06 26.85 -8.76
N GLY A 328 12.61 25.73 -9.35
CA GLY A 328 13.43 24.89 -10.23
C GLY A 328 13.88 25.62 -11.51
N GLN A 329 13.07 26.55 -12.01
CA GLN A 329 13.44 27.42 -13.14
C GLN A 329 14.50 28.48 -12.75
N THR A 330 14.46 28.98 -11.52
CA THR A 330 15.29 30.11 -11.07
C THR A 330 16.76 29.70 -10.87
N TYR A 331 17.03 28.45 -10.47
CA TYR A 331 18.40 27.96 -10.27
C TYR A 331 19.17 27.74 -11.57
N ARG A 332 18.50 27.46 -12.70
CA ARG A 332 19.15 27.44 -14.03
C ARG A 332 19.48 28.84 -14.58
N GLN A 333 18.82 29.89 -14.09
CA GLN A 333 19.13 31.27 -14.51
C GLN A 333 20.30 31.90 -13.75
N ARG A 334 20.87 31.24 -12.73
CA ARG A 334 22.19 31.66 -12.22
C ARG A 334 23.22 31.32 -13.28
N PRO A 335 23.87 32.31 -13.92
CA PRO A 335 24.98 32.01 -14.80
C PRO A 335 26.01 31.27 -13.96
N GLN A 336 26.49 30.12 -14.44
CA GLN A 336 27.80 29.61 -14.00
C GLN A 336 28.73 30.83 -13.99
N ARG A 337 29.21 31.23 -12.81
CA ARG A 337 30.22 32.28 -12.71
C ARG A 337 31.40 31.79 -13.54
N GLN A 338 31.46 32.25 -14.78
CA GLN A 338 32.65 32.17 -15.60
C GLN A 338 33.77 32.74 -14.74
N ALA A 339 34.79 31.93 -14.49
CA ALA A 339 36.03 32.41 -13.94
C ALA A 339 36.45 33.61 -14.80
N ILE A 340 36.44 34.80 -14.21
CA ILE A 340 36.91 36.03 -14.84
C ILE A 340 38.42 35.85 -15.00
N SER A 341 38.85 35.24 -16.10
CA SER A 341 40.23 35.33 -16.56
C SER A 341 40.42 36.73 -17.11
N GLY A 342 41.06 37.59 -16.34
CA GLY A 342 41.43 38.94 -16.76
C GLY A 342 42.22 38.89 -18.06
N ARG A 343 41.68 39.53 -19.10
CA ARG A 343 42.42 39.90 -20.32
C ARG A 343 43.54 40.87 -19.93
N TRP A 344 44.79 40.42 -20.06
CA TRP A 344 45.92 41.30 -20.31
C TRP A 344 46.17 41.34 -21.82
N GLY A 345 46.34 42.55 -22.36
CA GLY A 345 46.61 42.81 -23.77
C GLY A 345 47.99 42.31 -24.23
N PRO A 346 48.28 42.40 -25.54
CA PRO A 346 49.35 41.66 -26.18
C PRO A 346 50.72 42.30 -25.92
N SER A 347 51.71 41.49 -25.55
CA SER A 347 53.13 41.83 -25.69
C SER A 347 53.89 40.62 -26.22
N ALA A 348 54.78 40.91 -27.16
CA ALA A 348 55.43 39.99 -28.08
C ALA A 348 56.64 39.23 -27.45
N PRO A 349 57.46 38.54 -28.26
CA PRO A 349 57.66 37.10 -28.27
C PRO A 349 58.85 36.63 -27.40
N CYS A 350 58.75 35.44 -26.82
CA CYS A 350 59.90 34.77 -26.22
C CYS A 350 60.40 33.64 -27.14
N GLN A 351 61.63 33.84 -27.61
CA GLN A 351 62.51 32.85 -28.24
C GLN A 351 62.95 31.80 -27.20
N GLY A 352 63.19 30.58 -27.65
CA GLY A 352 64.08 29.63 -26.97
C GLY A 352 63.40 28.43 -26.30
N ASN A 353 63.71 27.24 -26.84
CA ASN A 353 63.70 25.89 -26.26
C ASN A 353 63.04 25.69 -24.89
N THR A 354 62.04 24.80 -24.81
CA THR A 354 62.12 23.49 -24.11
C THR A 354 60.72 22.84 -23.98
N LEU A 355 60.52 21.74 -24.70
CA LEU A 355 59.67 20.56 -24.44
C LEU A 355 58.22 20.73 -23.89
N CYS A 356 57.24 20.48 -24.77
CA CYS A 356 55.85 20.12 -24.43
C CYS A 356 55.68 18.58 -24.43
N PRO A 357 55.01 17.95 -23.45
CA PRO A 357 54.49 16.60 -23.60
C PRO A 357 52.99 16.61 -23.95
N GLY A 358 52.66 15.95 -25.07
CA GLY A 358 51.32 15.81 -25.62
C GLY A 358 50.50 14.67 -25.00
N ARG A 359 49.18 14.72 -25.26
CA ARG A 359 48.21 13.64 -24.99
C ARG A 359 48.22 12.60 -26.11
N GLN A 360 47.98 11.35 -25.74
CA GLN A 360 47.48 10.19 -26.51
C GLN A 360 47.17 9.12 -25.43
N TRP A 361 46.01 8.49 -25.26
CA TRP A 361 44.76 8.34 -26.00
C TRP A 361 43.56 8.53 -25.07
#